data_AF-A0A6S6XJR4-F1
#
_entry.id   AF-A0A6S6XJR4-F1
#
_cell.length_a   1.000
_cell.length_b   1.000
_cell.length_c   1.000
_cell.angle_alpha   90.00
_cell.angle_beta   90.00
_cell.angle_gamma   90.00
#
_symmetry.space_group_name_H-M   'P 1'
#
loop_
_entity.id
_entity.type
_entity.pdbx_description
1 polymer ?
#
loop_
_entity_poly.entity_id
_entity_poly.type
_entity_poly.pdbx_seq_one_letter_code
_entity_poly.pdbx_strand_id
1 'polypeptide(L)'
;MIPVYKYPAAYAREHGELEQYRASHKENVACKDAIEIAIRDNYRDNRLGKEGVKQVADQFSYERMFYVLANTAQRKDFDGRISRDNKDWAKTIPVFEDKDYFGDDRRSEFEVDSCNPGLTDIFINQARRKYLLTRPLTKEDIQAEAWRLLQRLQSEHEPNSPSGTHFMAQLSPDFLIRASTKDQDRLFALLPFKSLSFSALKDRKGIFAFIQKDENRDQPLRQRKTSVRKKLRKTQTEPKPPASSKGKEMEL
;
A
#
# COMPACT_ATOMS: atom_id res chain seq x y z
N MET A 1 -3.14 -15.37 -19.89
CA MET A 1 -3.77 -15.14 -18.58
C MET A 1 -5.09 -14.44 -18.82
N ILE A 2 -6.19 -14.94 -18.27
CA ILE A 2 -7.53 -14.35 -18.45
C ILE A 2 -7.63 -13.11 -17.52
N PRO A 3 -8.11 -11.95 -17.98
CA PRO A 3 -8.33 -10.78 -17.13
C PRO A 3 -9.45 -10.99 -16.10
N VAL A 4 -9.45 -10.21 -15.02
CA VAL A 4 -10.56 -10.20 -14.06
C VAL A 4 -11.75 -9.45 -14.66
N TYR A 5 -12.86 -10.17 -14.87
CA TYR A 5 -14.15 -9.58 -15.18
C TYR A 5 -14.81 -9.08 -13.90
N LYS A 6 -15.09 -7.78 -13.82
CA LYS A 6 -15.46 -7.12 -12.55
C LYS A 6 -16.96 -7.13 -12.29
N TYR A 7 -17.79 -7.16 -13.33
CA TYR A 7 -19.24 -6.98 -13.23
C TYR A 7 -19.98 -8.31 -12.97
N PRO A 8 -21.19 -8.27 -12.39
CA PRO A 8 -22.01 -9.46 -12.14
C PRO A 8 -22.44 -10.19 -13.42
N ALA A 9 -22.86 -11.44 -13.28
CA ALA A 9 -23.34 -12.26 -14.39
C ALA A 9 -24.51 -11.63 -15.16
N ALA A 10 -25.39 -10.90 -14.46
CA ALA A 10 -26.53 -10.21 -15.06
C ALA A 10 -26.07 -9.15 -16.08
N TYR A 11 -25.12 -8.31 -15.68
CA TYR A 11 -24.52 -7.31 -16.57
C TYR A 11 -23.87 -7.97 -17.79
N ALA A 12 -23.08 -9.03 -17.56
CA ALA A 12 -22.43 -9.76 -18.65
C ALA A 12 -23.44 -10.36 -19.65
N ARG A 13 -24.59 -10.84 -19.17
CA ARG A 13 -25.66 -11.36 -20.02
C ARG A 13 -26.28 -10.26 -20.88
N GLU A 14 -26.58 -9.11 -20.29
CA GLU A 14 -27.17 -7.95 -20.98
C GLU A 14 -26.24 -7.39 -22.07
N HIS A 15 -24.92 -7.52 -21.90
CA HIS A 15 -23.92 -6.99 -22.81
C HIS A 15 -23.32 -8.05 -23.76
N GLY A 16 -23.79 -9.31 -23.71
CA GLY A 16 -23.25 -10.38 -24.55
C GLY A 16 -21.84 -10.85 -24.16
N GLU A 17 -21.39 -10.55 -22.95
CA GLU A 17 -20.05 -10.84 -22.42
C GLU A 17 -20.03 -12.06 -21.49
N LEU A 18 -21.10 -12.86 -21.49
CA LEU A 18 -21.29 -13.97 -20.53
C LEU A 18 -20.18 -15.02 -20.57
N GLU A 19 -19.60 -15.29 -21.73
CA GLU A 19 -18.46 -16.22 -21.85
C GLU A 19 -17.20 -15.67 -21.16
N GLN A 20 -16.95 -14.37 -21.29
CA GLN A 20 -15.81 -13.70 -20.62
C GLN A 20 -15.99 -13.74 -19.11
N TYR A 21 -17.20 -13.45 -18.62
CA TYR A 21 -17.56 -13.59 -17.22
C TYR A 21 -17.31 -15.02 -16.72
N ARG A 22 -17.83 -16.05 -17.41
CA ARG A 22 -17.67 -17.45 -17.01
C ARG A 22 -16.21 -17.88 -16.97
N ALA A 23 -15.44 -17.49 -17.99
CA ALA A 23 -14.02 -17.81 -18.06
C ALA A 23 -13.23 -17.12 -16.92
N SER A 24 -13.51 -15.84 -16.64
CA SER A 24 -12.90 -15.13 -15.51
C SER A 24 -13.33 -15.70 -14.16
N HIS A 25 -14.59 -16.08 -14.00
CA HIS A 25 -15.12 -16.63 -12.76
C HIS A 25 -14.48 -17.99 -12.45
N LYS A 26 -14.36 -18.88 -13.44
CA LYS A 26 -13.61 -20.14 -13.31
C LYS A 26 -12.18 -19.92 -12.83
N GLU A 27 -11.50 -18.90 -13.35
CA GLU A 27 -10.15 -18.53 -12.91
C GLU A 27 -10.12 -17.92 -11.49
N ASN A 28 -11.19 -17.26 -11.03
CA ASN A 28 -11.31 -16.82 -9.64
C ASN A 28 -11.39 -18.02 -8.69
N VAL A 29 -12.20 -19.03 -9.03
CA VAL A 29 -12.31 -20.28 -8.26
C VAL A 29 -10.97 -21.01 -8.24
N ALA A 30 -10.30 -21.17 -9.40
CA ALA A 30 -8.98 -21.78 -9.45
C ALA A 30 -7.93 -21.00 -8.64
N CYS A 31 -8.00 -19.66 -8.65
CA CYS A 31 -7.13 -18.82 -7.84
C CYS A 31 -7.40 -18.97 -6.33
N LYS A 32 -8.68 -19.06 -5.93
CA LYS A 32 -9.07 -19.39 -4.55
C LYS A 32 -8.45 -20.73 -4.13
N ASP A 33 -8.63 -21.79 -4.91
CA ASP A 33 -8.08 -23.12 -4.62
C ASP A 33 -6.55 -23.08 -4.48
N ALA A 34 -5.87 -22.34 -5.38
CA ALA A 34 -4.42 -22.15 -5.31
C ALA A 34 -3.98 -21.40 -4.05
N ILE A 35 -4.75 -20.41 -3.57
CA ILE A 35 -4.48 -19.73 -2.29
C ILE A 35 -4.61 -20.69 -1.12
N GLU A 36 -5.68 -21.50 -1.09
CA GLU A 36 -5.91 -22.47 -0.01
C GLU A 36 -4.81 -23.53 0.05
N ILE A 37 -4.42 -24.07 -1.11
CA ILE A 37 -3.29 -24.99 -1.25
C ILE A 37 -2.00 -24.31 -0.79
N ALA A 38 -1.72 -23.09 -1.25
CA ALA A 38 -0.53 -22.36 -0.87
C ALA A 38 -0.47 -22.10 0.64
N ILE A 39 -1.59 -21.74 1.28
CA ILE A 39 -1.65 -21.56 2.74
C ILE A 39 -1.37 -22.88 3.45
N ARG A 40 -2.06 -23.95 3.07
CA ARG A 40 -1.92 -25.28 3.67
C ARG A 40 -0.47 -25.79 3.57
N ASP A 41 0.12 -25.74 2.38
CA ASP A 41 1.41 -26.37 2.10
C ASP A 41 2.59 -25.58 2.71
N ASN A 42 2.39 -24.27 2.92
CA ASN A 42 3.38 -23.36 3.52
C ASN A 42 3.15 -23.09 5.02
N TYR A 43 2.14 -23.68 5.67
CA TYR A 43 1.90 -23.49 7.10
C TYR A 43 2.52 -24.61 7.93
N ARG A 44 3.56 -24.29 8.71
CA ARG A 44 4.28 -25.23 9.60
C ARG A 44 4.77 -24.51 10.85
N ASP A 45 4.89 -25.21 11.97
CA ASP A 45 5.41 -24.67 13.24
C ASP A 45 4.74 -23.36 13.68
N ASN A 46 3.41 -23.27 13.52
CA ASN A 46 2.59 -22.09 13.80
C ASN A 46 3.03 -20.83 13.03
N ARG A 47 3.61 -21.01 11.83
CA ARG A 47 4.07 -19.93 10.97
C ARG A 47 3.67 -20.19 9.53
N LEU A 48 3.15 -19.15 8.88
CA LEU A 48 2.90 -19.18 7.45
C LEU A 48 4.16 -18.75 6.70
N GLY A 49 4.73 -19.65 5.91
CA GLY A 49 5.87 -19.39 5.03
C GLY A 49 5.57 -18.28 4.02
N LYS A 50 6.62 -17.64 3.51
CA LYS A 50 6.48 -16.48 2.62
C LYS A 50 6.33 -16.86 1.15
N GLU A 51 6.57 -18.10 0.77
CA GLU A 51 6.61 -18.51 -0.65
C GLU A 51 5.24 -18.68 -1.28
N GLY A 52 4.21 -19.02 -0.50
CA GLY A 52 2.85 -19.24 -1.00
C GLY A 52 2.31 -18.09 -1.86
N VAL A 53 2.54 -16.84 -1.46
CA VAL A 53 2.13 -15.67 -2.25
C VAL A 53 2.78 -15.65 -3.64
N LYS A 54 4.07 -16.00 -3.73
CA LYS A 54 4.77 -16.01 -5.03
C LYS A 54 4.23 -17.13 -5.92
N GLN A 55 3.97 -18.31 -5.34
CA GLN A 55 3.39 -19.46 -6.06
C GLN A 55 2.05 -19.08 -6.73
N VAL A 56 1.15 -18.43 -5.98
CA VAL A 56 -0.15 -17.99 -6.52
C VAL A 56 0.02 -16.84 -7.52
N ALA A 57 0.85 -15.84 -7.21
CA ALA A 57 1.02 -14.67 -8.07
C ALA A 57 1.67 -15.02 -9.43
N ASP A 58 2.60 -15.97 -9.46
CA ASP A 58 3.24 -16.44 -10.70
C ASP A 58 2.21 -17.17 -11.60
N GLN A 59 1.18 -17.80 -11.04
CA GLN A 59 0.12 -18.50 -11.79
C GLN A 59 -1.03 -17.56 -12.23
N PHE A 60 -1.51 -16.69 -11.34
CA PHE A 60 -2.77 -15.96 -11.53
C PHE A 60 -2.62 -14.44 -11.61
N SER A 61 -1.42 -13.88 -11.38
CA SER A 61 -1.12 -12.46 -11.10
C SER A 61 -1.62 -11.93 -9.76
N TYR A 62 -1.04 -10.81 -9.35
CA TYR A 62 -1.49 -10.04 -8.19
C TYR A 62 -2.90 -9.46 -8.35
N GLU A 63 -3.32 -9.07 -9.56
CA GLU A 63 -4.65 -8.48 -9.77
C GLU A 63 -5.75 -9.47 -9.40
N ARG A 64 -5.68 -10.70 -9.92
CA ARG A 64 -6.66 -11.75 -9.63
C ARG A 64 -6.58 -12.22 -8.18
N MET A 65 -5.38 -12.44 -7.66
CA MET A 65 -5.18 -12.83 -6.26
C MET A 65 -5.78 -11.77 -5.32
N PHE A 66 -5.59 -10.49 -5.59
CA PHE A 66 -6.21 -9.43 -4.78
C PHE A 66 -7.71 -9.34 -4.93
N TYR A 67 -8.26 -9.59 -6.12
CA TYR A 67 -9.70 -9.65 -6.31
C TYR A 67 -10.35 -10.74 -5.44
N VAL A 68 -9.78 -11.95 -5.44
CA VAL A 68 -10.24 -13.09 -4.61
C VAL A 68 -10.07 -12.82 -3.11
N LEU A 69 -8.92 -12.30 -2.71
CA LEU A 69 -8.66 -11.97 -1.30
C LEU A 69 -9.54 -10.82 -0.79
N ALA A 70 -9.81 -9.82 -1.61
CA ALA A 70 -10.70 -8.72 -1.27
C ALA A 70 -12.14 -9.21 -1.12
N ASN A 71 -12.62 -10.03 -2.06
CA ASN A 71 -13.91 -10.70 -1.94
C ASN A 71 -14.04 -11.45 -0.60
N THR A 72 -13.02 -12.26 -0.28
CA THR A 72 -13.00 -13.03 0.97
C THR A 72 -13.07 -12.12 2.20
N ALA A 73 -12.26 -11.07 2.25
CA ALA A 73 -12.25 -10.14 3.39
C ALA A 73 -13.56 -9.33 3.51
N GLN A 74 -14.18 -8.94 2.39
CA GLN A 74 -15.49 -8.28 2.38
C GLN A 74 -16.61 -9.21 2.87
N ARG A 75 -16.62 -10.47 2.43
CA ARG A 75 -17.61 -11.47 2.87
C ARG A 75 -17.44 -11.86 4.33
N LYS A 76 -16.21 -11.78 4.85
CA LYS A 76 -15.86 -12.03 6.26
C LYS A 76 -15.68 -10.74 7.08
N ASP A 77 -16.36 -9.63 6.74
CA ASP A 77 -16.24 -8.36 7.49
C ASP A 77 -16.64 -8.52 8.97
N PHE A 78 -17.49 -9.50 9.29
CA PHE A 78 -17.87 -9.87 10.66
C PHE A 78 -16.79 -10.66 11.43
N ASP A 79 -15.83 -11.29 10.75
CA ASP A 79 -14.86 -12.19 11.40
C ASP A 79 -13.74 -11.40 12.07
N GLY A 80 -13.63 -11.51 13.40
CA GLY A 80 -12.63 -10.78 14.19
C GLY A 80 -11.18 -11.17 13.94
N ARG A 81 -10.90 -12.27 13.23
CA ARG A 81 -9.53 -12.74 12.94
C ARG A 81 -8.92 -12.04 11.72
N ILE A 82 -9.74 -11.45 10.86
CA ILE A 82 -9.26 -10.57 9.78
C ILE A 82 -9.15 -9.16 10.34
N SER A 83 -7.96 -8.58 10.20
CA SER A 83 -7.63 -7.25 10.68
C SER A 83 -8.48 -6.18 10.02
N ARG A 84 -8.72 -5.09 10.77
CA ARG A 84 -9.44 -3.91 10.26
C ARG A 84 -8.74 -3.32 9.03
N ASP A 85 -7.41 -3.25 9.04
CA ASP A 85 -6.61 -2.75 7.92
C ASP A 85 -6.82 -3.57 6.64
N ASN A 86 -6.95 -4.90 6.73
CA ASN A 86 -7.24 -5.75 5.58
C ASN A 86 -8.68 -5.61 5.09
N LYS A 87 -9.65 -5.40 5.99
CA LYS A 87 -11.04 -5.12 5.63
C LYS A 87 -11.17 -3.77 4.92
N ASP A 88 -10.52 -2.74 5.44
CA ASP A 88 -10.53 -1.39 4.86
C ASP A 88 -9.82 -1.38 3.51
N TRP A 89 -8.69 -2.11 3.37
CA TRP A 89 -8.06 -2.35 2.07
C TRP A 89 -9.00 -3.09 1.10
N ALA A 90 -9.66 -4.16 1.54
CA ALA A 90 -10.53 -4.95 0.69
C ALA A 90 -11.70 -4.11 0.13
N LYS A 91 -12.24 -3.16 0.90
CA LYS A 91 -13.28 -2.22 0.46
C LYS A 91 -12.82 -1.28 -0.67
N THR A 92 -11.52 -1.12 -0.89
CA THR A 92 -10.99 -0.33 -2.02
C THR A 92 -11.07 -1.06 -3.36
N ILE A 93 -11.32 -2.37 -3.35
CA ILE A 93 -11.43 -3.21 -4.56
C ILE A 93 -12.91 -3.52 -4.79
N PRO A 94 -13.53 -3.03 -5.89
CA PRO A 94 -14.93 -3.25 -6.15
C PRO A 94 -15.19 -4.72 -6.51
N VAL A 95 -15.96 -5.42 -5.66
CA VAL A 95 -16.46 -6.77 -5.89
C VAL A 95 -17.98 -6.73 -5.74
N PHE A 96 -18.68 -6.59 -6.87
CA PHE A 96 -20.13 -6.44 -6.86
C PHE A 96 -20.84 -7.72 -6.42
N GLU A 97 -21.93 -7.57 -5.68
CA GLU A 97 -22.83 -8.67 -5.35
C GLU A 97 -23.36 -9.32 -6.64
N ASP A 98 -23.35 -10.66 -6.70
CA ASP A 98 -23.69 -11.40 -7.92
C ASP A 98 -24.64 -12.55 -7.60
N LYS A 99 -25.90 -12.19 -7.33
CA LYS A 99 -26.95 -13.16 -7.04
C LYS A 99 -27.36 -13.94 -8.28
N ASP A 100 -27.57 -15.23 -8.09
CA ASP A 100 -28.25 -16.05 -9.06
C ASP A 100 -29.77 -15.94 -8.96
N TYR A 101 -30.46 -16.75 -9.76
CA TYR A 101 -31.92 -16.76 -9.80
C TYR A 101 -32.54 -17.26 -8.48
N PHE A 102 -31.81 -18.06 -7.71
CA PHE A 102 -32.21 -18.61 -6.42
C PHE A 102 -31.84 -17.69 -5.24
N GLY A 103 -31.11 -16.60 -5.51
CA GLY A 103 -30.65 -15.64 -4.51
C GLY A 103 -29.26 -15.93 -3.96
N ASP A 104 -28.59 -16.98 -4.45
CA ASP A 104 -27.25 -17.36 -4.03
C ASP A 104 -26.22 -16.41 -4.65
N ASP A 105 -25.38 -15.82 -3.80
CA ASP A 105 -24.33 -14.91 -4.24
C ASP A 105 -23.11 -15.70 -4.71
N ARG A 106 -22.85 -15.71 -6.02
CA ARG A 106 -21.75 -16.43 -6.69
C ARG A 106 -20.36 -16.04 -6.20
N ARG A 107 -20.25 -14.95 -5.44
CA ARG A 107 -19.03 -14.57 -4.72
C ARG A 107 -18.60 -15.60 -3.68
N SER A 108 -19.51 -16.43 -3.17
CA SER A 108 -19.18 -17.53 -2.24
C SER A 108 -18.27 -18.58 -2.88
N GLU A 109 -18.38 -18.79 -4.20
CA GLU A 109 -17.64 -19.83 -4.93
C GLU A 109 -16.12 -19.59 -4.96
N PHE A 110 -15.70 -18.32 -4.82
CA PHE A 110 -14.29 -17.93 -4.74
C PHE A 110 -13.98 -17.20 -3.42
N GLU A 111 -14.72 -17.49 -2.36
CA GLU A 111 -14.35 -17.14 -1.00
C GLU A 111 -13.33 -18.16 -0.48
N VAL A 112 -12.20 -17.70 0.09
CA VAL A 112 -11.21 -18.58 0.74
C VAL A 112 -11.78 -19.03 2.09
N ASP A 113 -12.25 -20.28 2.16
CA ASP A 113 -13.04 -20.83 3.26
C ASP A 113 -12.50 -22.15 3.81
N SER A 114 -11.61 -22.84 3.09
CA SER A 114 -10.99 -24.10 3.54
C SER A 114 -9.84 -23.92 4.55
N CYS A 115 -9.48 -22.68 4.92
CA CYS A 115 -8.43 -22.40 5.89
C CYS A 115 -8.87 -21.42 6.98
N ASN A 116 -8.15 -21.43 8.12
CA ASN A 116 -8.40 -20.52 9.23
C ASN A 116 -8.31 -19.04 8.76
N PRO A 117 -9.33 -18.19 8.98
CA PRO A 117 -9.32 -16.79 8.55
C PRO A 117 -8.14 -15.96 9.07
N GLY A 118 -7.54 -16.31 10.20
CA GLY A 118 -6.30 -15.68 10.67
C GLY A 118 -5.10 -16.00 9.78
N LEU A 119 -5.03 -17.18 9.17
CA LEU A 119 -4.01 -17.50 8.16
C LEU A 119 -4.27 -16.74 6.87
N THR A 120 -5.54 -16.58 6.47
CA THR A 120 -5.92 -15.74 5.34
C THR A 120 -5.49 -14.29 5.58
N ASP A 121 -5.69 -13.74 6.79
CA ASP A 121 -5.23 -12.39 7.15
C ASP A 121 -3.70 -12.24 7.00
N ILE A 122 -2.93 -13.21 7.52
CA ILE A 122 -1.48 -13.24 7.36
C ILE A 122 -1.10 -13.31 5.87
N PHE A 123 -1.78 -14.12 5.07
CA PHE A 123 -1.55 -14.25 3.64
C PHE A 123 -1.84 -12.93 2.90
N ILE A 124 -2.93 -12.23 3.23
CA ILE A 124 -3.25 -10.90 2.68
C ILE A 124 -2.13 -9.92 2.98
N ASN A 125 -1.64 -9.88 4.23
CA ASN A 125 -0.53 -9.00 4.63
C ASN A 125 0.74 -9.31 3.82
N GLN A 126 1.08 -10.59 3.65
CA GLN A 126 2.21 -11.02 2.83
C GLN A 126 2.02 -10.63 1.36
N ALA A 127 0.82 -10.82 0.81
CA ALA A 127 0.50 -10.51 -0.59
C ALA A 127 0.61 -9.02 -0.88
N ARG A 128 0.00 -8.19 -0.04
CA ARG A 128 0.09 -6.71 -0.11
C ARG A 128 1.53 -6.24 -0.03
N ARG A 129 2.31 -6.79 0.91
CA ARG A 129 3.73 -6.45 1.06
C ARG A 129 4.55 -6.86 -0.17
N LYS A 130 4.44 -8.11 -0.64
CA LYS A 130 5.20 -8.57 -1.81
C LYS A 130 4.87 -7.75 -3.05
N TYR A 131 3.60 -7.44 -3.29
CA TYR A 131 3.20 -6.56 -4.39
C TYR A 131 3.78 -5.16 -4.26
N LEU A 132 3.79 -4.58 -3.06
CA LEU A 132 4.42 -3.28 -2.84
C LEU A 132 5.91 -3.31 -3.19
N LEU A 133 6.61 -4.42 -2.89
CA LEU A 133 8.02 -4.61 -3.23
C LEU A 133 8.30 -4.72 -4.74
N THR A 134 7.32 -5.11 -5.56
CA THR A 134 7.50 -5.11 -7.03
C THR A 134 7.32 -3.72 -7.65
N ARG A 135 6.76 -2.76 -6.90
CA ARG A 135 6.52 -1.40 -7.38
C ARG A 135 7.71 -0.49 -7.11
N PRO A 136 8.02 0.45 -8.02
CA PRO A 136 9.02 1.47 -7.75
C PRO A 136 8.62 2.33 -6.55
N LEU A 137 9.59 2.88 -5.82
CA LEU A 137 9.31 3.82 -4.74
C LEU A 137 8.62 5.08 -5.27
N THR A 138 7.55 5.47 -4.58
CA THR A 138 6.90 6.74 -4.79
C THR A 138 7.53 7.84 -3.94
N LYS A 139 7.18 9.10 -4.22
CA LYS A 139 7.63 10.23 -3.42
C LYS A 139 7.05 10.16 -2.01
N GLU A 140 5.83 9.66 -1.91
CA GLU A 140 5.05 9.48 -0.71
C GLU A 140 5.67 8.37 0.15
N ASP A 141 6.15 7.28 -0.46
CA ASP A 141 6.90 6.21 0.24
C ASP A 141 8.17 6.75 0.89
N ILE A 142 8.96 7.56 0.16
CA ILE A 142 10.18 8.19 0.69
C ILE A 142 9.85 9.13 1.85
N GLN A 143 8.76 9.89 1.72
CA GLN A 143 8.31 10.81 2.76
C GLN A 143 7.80 10.06 4.00
N ALA A 144 7.11 8.94 3.83
CA ALA A 144 6.68 8.08 4.92
C ALA A 144 7.88 7.47 5.66
N GLU A 145 8.90 7.01 4.95
CA GLU A 145 10.13 6.52 5.57
C GLU A 145 10.88 7.63 6.32
N ALA A 146 10.93 8.84 5.76
CA ALA A 146 11.51 10.00 6.45
C ALA A 146 10.78 10.30 7.77
N TRP A 147 9.45 10.27 7.75
CA TRP A 147 8.63 10.45 8.96
C TRP A 147 8.88 9.35 9.98
N ARG A 148 8.92 8.09 9.55
CA ARG A 148 9.21 6.94 10.42
C ARG A 148 10.57 7.09 11.09
N LEU A 149 11.60 7.43 10.33
CA LEU A 149 12.95 7.64 10.88
C LEU A 149 12.98 8.82 11.84
N LEU A 150 12.34 9.95 11.48
CA LEU A 150 12.28 11.13 12.34
C LEU A 150 11.62 10.79 13.68
N GLN A 151 10.44 10.18 13.66
CA GLN A 151 9.73 9.76 14.86
C GLN A 151 10.56 8.81 15.71
N ARG A 152 11.23 7.84 15.08
CA ARG A 152 12.08 6.90 15.81
C ARG A 152 13.24 7.63 16.48
N LEU A 153 13.95 8.47 15.74
CA LEU A 153 15.07 9.25 16.27
C LEU A 153 14.63 10.17 17.40
N GLN A 154 13.44 10.78 17.34
CA GLN A 154 12.89 11.65 18.38
C GLN A 154 12.44 10.87 19.62
N SER A 155 11.91 9.66 19.45
CA SER A 155 11.41 8.83 20.56
C SER A 155 12.50 8.28 21.48
N GLU A 156 13.76 8.23 21.04
CA GLU A 156 14.86 7.74 21.86
C GLU A 156 15.25 8.79 22.92
N HIS A 157 15.27 8.38 24.19
CA HIS A 157 15.62 9.27 25.31
C HIS A 157 17.13 9.48 25.43
N GLU A 158 17.92 8.43 25.17
CA GLU A 158 19.39 8.45 25.28
C GLU A 158 20.04 7.90 23.99
N PRO A 159 21.31 8.26 23.71
CA PRO A 159 22.03 7.74 22.56
C PRO A 159 22.09 6.20 22.58
N ASN A 160 21.47 5.58 21.58
CA ASN A 160 21.29 4.12 21.50
C ASN A 160 22.33 3.41 20.61
N SER A 161 23.30 4.14 20.05
CA SER A 161 24.43 3.53 19.31
C SER A 161 25.33 2.67 20.23
N PRO A 162 26.05 1.66 19.70
CA PRO A 162 26.96 0.83 20.51
C PRO A 162 28.04 1.61 21.28
N SER A 163 28.46 2.77 20.77
CA SER A 163 29.43 3.65 21.45
C SER A 163 28.79 4.67 22.39
N GLY A 164 27.46 4.77 22.46
CA GLY A 164 26.75 5.74 23.29
C GLY A 164 26.91 7.20 22.84
N THR A 165 27.37 7.44 21.61
CA THR A 165 27.68 8.80 21.10
C THR A 165 26.66 9.33 20.09
N HIS A 166 25.88 8.43 19.48
CA HIS A 166 24.89 8.76 18.46
C HIS A 166 23.51 8.18 18.81
N PHE A 167 22.48 8.88 18.35
CA PHE A 167 21.16 8.28 18.16
C PHE A 167 21.12 7.58 16.81
N MET A 168 20.47 6.42 16.76
CA MET A 168 20.33 5.63 15.55
C MET A 168 18.90 5.14 15.33
N ALA A 169 18.50 5.09 14.06
CA ALA A 169 17.24 4.50 13.63
C ALA A 169 17.48 3.64 12.38
N GLN A 170 16.91 2.44 12.35
CA GLN A 170 17.07 1.53 11.22
C GLN A 170 16.18 1.94 10.05
N LEU A 171 16.78 2.06 8.86
CA LEU A 171 16.02 2.22 7.62
C LEU A 171 15.16 0.98 7.39
N SER A 172 13.93 1.18 6.88
CA SER A 172 13.01 0.09 6.61
C SER A 172 13.64 -0.90 5.63
N PRO A 173 13.66 -2.21 5.94
CA PRO A 173 14.13 -3.22 4.99
C PRO A 173 13.34 -3.17 3.67
N ASP A 174 12.04 -2.90 3.72
CA ASP A 174 11.18 -2.81 2.54
C ASP A 174 11.50 -1.58 1.69
N PHE A 175 11.88 -0.47 2.34
CA PHE A 175 12.41 0.69 1.65
C PHE A 175 13.72 0.35 0.95
N LEU A 176 14.67 -0.26 1.66
CA LEU A 176 15.98 -0.61 1.13
C LEU A 176 15.93 -1.59 -0.04
N ILE A 177 15.01 -2.56 -0.01
CA ILE A 177 14.81 -3.51 -1.13
C ILE A 177 14.42 -2.79 -2.42
N ARG A 178 13.66 -1.69 -2.33
CA ARG A 178 13.15 -0.94 -3.49
C ARG A 178 14.01 0.29 -3.84
N ALA A 179 14.81 0.78 -2.90
CA ALA A 179 15.48 2.08 -3.00
C ALA A 179 16.70 2.07 -3.92
N SER A 180 16.67 2.96 -4.92
CA SER A 180 17.88 3.35 -5.63
C SER A 180 18.73 4.31 -4.80
N THR A 181 19.99 4.53 -5.19
CA THR A 181 20.87 5.54 -4.59
C THR A 181 20.20 6.93 -4.60
N LYS A 182 19.53 7.29 -5.70
CA LYS A 182 18.81 8.57 -5.83
C LYS A 182 17.67 8.72 -4.83
N ASP A 183 17.01 7.61 -4.46
CA ASP A 183 15.92 7.64 -3.48
C ASP A 183 16.46 7.74 -2.05
N GLN A 184 17.63 7.15 -1.78
CA GLN A 184 18.35 7.34 -0.53
C GLN A 184 18.83 8.79 -0.38
N ASP A 185 19.35 9.41 -1.44
CA ASP A 185 19.74 10.84 -1.43
C ASP A 185 18.53 11.74 -1.16
N ARG A 186 17.37 11.41 -1.74
CA ARG A 186 16.11 12.13 -1.49
C ARG A 186 15.66 11.96 -0.04
N LEU A 187 15.76 10.76 0.52
CA LEU A 187 15.46 10.48 1.93
C LEU A 187 16.39 11.29 2.84
N PHE A 188 17.69 11.25 2.57
CA PHE A 188 18.72 12.01 3.30
C PHE A 188 18.42 13.52 3.27
N ALA A 189 18.04 14.05 2.11
CA ALA A 189 17.72 15.47 1.95
C ALA A 189 16.46 15.93 2.71
N LEU A 190 15.52 15.03 3.00
CA LEU A 190 14.29 15.34 3.76
C LEU A 190 14.54 15.46 5.26
N LEU A 191 15.52 14.75 5.79
CA LEU A 191 15.83 14.75 7.21
C LEU A 191 16.55 16.06 7.59
N PRO A 192 16.16 16.71 8.70
CA PRO A 192 16.64 18.06 9.03
C PRO A 192 18.04 18.11 9.65
N PHE A 193 18.73 16.98 9.79
CA PHE A 193 19.96 16.86 10.57
C PHE A 193 21.23 17.15 9.75
N LYS A 194 22.17 17.87 10.35
CA LYS A 194 23.49 18.21 9.82
C LYS A 194 24.49 17.07 10.00
N SER A 195 24.43 16.36 11.13
CA SER A 195 25.33 15.24 11.43
C SER A 195 24.83 13.89 10.87
N LEU A 196 23.78 13.92 10.05
CA LEU A 196 23.16 12.73 9.50
C LEU A 196 24.15 11.90 8.68
N SER A 197 24.20 10.61 8.96
CA SER A 197 24.89 9.64 8.10
C SER A 197 24.12 8.32 8.03
N PHE A 198 24.24 7.62 6.90
CA PHE A 198 23.71 6.28 6.73
C PHE A 198 24.87 5.29 6.69
N SER A 199 24.87 4.29 7.58
CA SER A 199 25.90 3.24 7.57
C SER A 199 25.38 1.91 8.11
N ALA A 200 26.08 0.84 7.75
CA ALA A 200 25.84 -0.50 8.29
C ALA A 200 26.65 -0.70 9.58
N LEU A 201 26.17 -1.58 10.46
CA LEU A 201 26.88 -1.97 11.68
C LEU A 201 27.46 -3.37 11.53
N LYS A 202 28.65 -3.62 12.08
CA LYS A 202 29.28 -4.95 12.04
C LYS A 202 28.42 -6.00 12.74
N ASP A 203 27.83 -5.65 13.87
CA ASP A 203 27.09 -6.59 14.72
C ASP A 203 25.58 -6.63 14.43
N ARG A 204 25.08 -5.80 13.50
CA ARG A 204 23.64 -5.70 13.20
C ARG A 204 23.37 -5.61 11.70
N LYS A 205 22.46 -6.45 11.20
CA LYS A 205 22.04 -6.43 9.80
C LYS A 205 21.22 -5.18 9.48
N GLY A 206 21.50 -4.56 8.35
CA GLY A 206 20.74 -3.44 7.80
C GLY A 206 21.53 -2.13 7.78
N ILE A 207 20.87 -1.09 7.30
CA ILE A 207 21.41 0.27 7.23
C ILE A 207 20.71 1.11 8.28
N PHE A 208 21.49 1.92 9.00
CA PHE A 208 21.03 2.76 10.09
C PHE A 208 21.35 4.22 9.78
N ALA A 209 20.42 5.10 10.14
CA ALA A 209 20.63 6.53 10.19
C ALA A 209 21.23 6.91 11.54
N PHE A 210 22.29 7.70 11.55
CA PHE A 210 22.97 8.18 12.74
C PHE A 210 22.92 9.71 12.82
N ILE A 211 22.73 10.23 14.02
CA ILE A 211 22.89 11.64 14.35
C ILE A 211 23.63 11.76 15.69
N GLN A 212 24.43 12.80 15.85
CA GLN A 212 25.18 13.06 17.07
C GLN A 212 24.24 13.34 18.25
N LYS A 213 24.70 13.00 19.47
CA LYS A 213 23.91 13.15 20.70
C LYS A 213 23.55 14.60 21.05
N ASP A 214 24.36 15.56 20.60
CA ASP A 214 24.22 17.00 20.86
C ASP A 214 23.39 17.72 19.78
N GLU A 215 23.02 17.03 18.69
CA GLU A 215 22.18 17.63 17.65
C GLU A 215 20.70 17.72 18.08
N ASN A 216 20.07 18.88 17.81
CA ASN A 216 18.64 19.07 18.09
C ASN A 216 17.76 18.15 17.22
N ARG A 217 17.04 17.24 17.88
CA ARG A 217 16.17 16.22 17.27
C ARG A 217 14.73 16.67 17.04
N ASP A 218 14.28 17.71 17.71
CA ASP A 218 12.87 18.15 17.71
C ASP A 218 12.50 18.99 16.47
N GLN A 219 13.32 18.91 15.42
CA GLN A 219 13.11 19.61 14.17
C GLN A 219 12.11 18.85 13.28
N PRO A 220 11.18 19.55 12.61
CA PRO A 220 10.28 18.93 11.65
C PRO A 220 11.04 18.52 10.38
N LEU A 221 10.47 17.59 9.59
CA LEU A 221 10.99 17.27 8.27
C LEU A 221 11.13 18.52 7.40
N ARG A 222 12.17 18.55 6.56
CA ARG A 222 12.37 19.66 5.63
C ARG A 222 11.21 19.72 4.64
N GLN A 223 10.57 20.88 4.54
CA GLN A 223 9.56 21.09 3.52
C GLN A 223 10.22 21.05 2.14
N ARG A 224 9.65 20.25 1.24
CA ARG A 224 10.04 20.31 -0.18
C ARG A 224 9.78 21.72 -0.68
N LYS A 225 10.83 22.41 -1.12
CA LYS A 225 10.70 23.68 -1.84
C LYS A 225 9.80 23.43 -3.05
N THR A 226 8.54 23.86 -2.98
CA THR A 226 7.67 23.91 -4.15
C THR A 226 8.34 24.85 -5.14
N SER A 227 8.72 24.34 -6.32
CA SER A 227 9.35 25.17 -7.35
C SER A 227 8.51 26.42 -7.58
N VAL A 228 9.14 27.59 -7.52
CA VAL A 228 8.52 28.92 -7.65
C VAL A 228 7.61 29.00 -8.89
N ARG A 229 7.89 28.21 -9.93
CA ARG A 229 7.02 28.05 -11.12
C ARG A 229 5.60 27.57 -10.83
N LYS A 230 5.39 26.69 -9.85
CA LYS A 230 4.05 26.20 -9.47
C LYS A 230 3.27 27.25 -8.66
N LYS A 231 3.97 28.14 -7.96
CA LYS A 231 3.38 29.33 -7.33
C LYS A 231 3.03 30.40 -8.36
N LEU A 232 3.94 30.69 -9.31
CA LEU A 232 3.72 31.66 -10.40
C LEU A 232 2.54 31.28 -11.31
N ARG A 233 2.32 29.99 -11.59
CA ARG A 233 1.14 29.55 -12.37
C ARG A 233 -0.19 29.70 -11.63
N LYS A 234 -0.21 29.63 -10.28
CA LYS A 234 -1.44 29.86 -9.51
C LYS A 234 -1.81 31.35 -9.45
N THR A 235 -0.83 32.24 -9.43
CA THR A 235 -1.06 33.70 -9.39
C THR A 235 -1.56 34.27 -10.72
N GLN A 236 -1.39 33.57 -11.84
CA GLN A 236 -1.93 34.00 -13.15
C GLN A 236 -3.37 33.55 -13.42
N THR A 237 -3.94 32.70 -12.56
CA THR A 237 -5.30 32.15 -12.70
C THR A 237 -6.34 32.76 -11.75
N GLU A 238 -5.98 33.77 -10.96
CA GLU A 238 -6.96 34.55 -10.20
C GLU A 238 -7.54 35.68 -11.08
N PRO A 239 -8.87 35.74 -11.31
CA PRO A 239 -9.48 36.82 -12.06
C PRO A 239 -9.39 38.14 -11.26
N LYS A 240 -8.98 39.23 -11.92
CA LYS A 240 -9.07 40.59 -11.37
C LYS A 240 -10.52 40.90 -10.97
N PRO A 241 -10.76 41.51 -9.80
CA PRO A 241 -12.10 41.96 -9.42
C PRO A 241 -12.57 43.09 -10.35
N PRO A 242 -13.87 43.16 -10.68
CA PRO A 242 -14.40 44.17 -11.59
C PRO A 242 -14.34 45.56 -10.95
N ALA A 243 -13.89 46.54 -11.74
CA ALA A 243 -13.91 47.95 -11.37
C ALA A 243 -15.35 48.46 -11.33
N SER A 244 -15.69 49.18 -10.26
CA SER A 244 -16.98 49.82 -10.05
C SER A 244 -17.22 50.95 -11.06
N SER A 245 -18.18 50.79 -11.96
CA SER A 245 -18.69 51.89 -12.77
C SER A 245 -19.74 52.67 -11.98
N LYS A 246 -19.36 53.84 -11.47
CA LYS A 246 -20.29 54.92 -11.09
C LYS A 246 -21.03 55.39 -12.35
N GLY A 247 -22.35 55.55 -12.22
CA GLY A 247 -23.27 55.79 -13.33
C GLY A 247 -23.22 57.15 -13.99
N LYS A 248 -24.03 57.28 -15.04
CA LYS A 248 -24.68 58.51 -15.50
C LYS A 248 -25.91 58.14 -16.35
N GLU A 249 -27.04 58.75 -15.98
CA GLU A 249 -28.27 58.86 -16.77
C GLU A 249 -28.01 59.46 -18.16
N MET A 250 -28.81 59.10 -19.17
CA MET A 250 -29.84 60.00 -19.74
C MET A 250 -30.69 59.31 -20.82
N GLU A 251 -31.92 59.80 -20.89
CA GLU A 251 -33.07 59.46 -21.74
C GLU A 251 -32.81 59.48 -23.25
N LEU A 252 -33.51 58.59 -23.97
CA LEU A 252 -34.62 58.90 -24.89
C LEU A 252 -35.28 57.60 -25.40
#